data_AF-M7UCE7-F1
#
_entry.id   AF-M7UCE7-F1
#
_cell.length_a   1.000
_cell.length_b   1.000
_cell.length_c   1.000
_cell.angle_alpha   90.00
_cell.angle_beta   90.00
_cell.angle_gamma   90.00
#
_symmetry.space_group_name_H-M   'P 1'
#
loop_
_entity.id
_entity.type
_entity.pdbx_description
1 polymer ?
#
loop_
_entity_poly.entity_id
_entity_poly.type
_entity_poly.pdbx_seq_one_letter_code
_entity_poly.pdbx_strand_id
1 'polypeptide(L)'
;MLLYCAPNVVLDFLVKKITGMPEEAAKVTTSFLRSKNGILQALHLARDEMNTITEDKWNSEIWGVEHSESSQRSPPKLIFYFGENDHWVSSHTRDALIAARASTMPTPPTSTSSFSIKETNKPIMMIDKEGIDHGFCINHSETMATKVKDWIYKIVQGA
;
A
#
# COMPACT_ATOMS: atom_id res chain seq x y z
N MET A 1 -16.80 -28.55 9.98
CA MET A 1 -15.94 -27.83 9.01
C MET A 1 -15.29 -28.89 8.12
N LEU A 2 -15.52 -28.85 6.80
CA LEU A 2 -15.18 -29.94 5.87
C LEU A 2 -13.69 -30.31 5.84
N LEU A 3 -12.80 -29.37 6.19
CA LEU A 3 -11.34 -29.56 6.18
C LEU A 3 -10.77 -30.15 7.46
N TYR A 4 -11.55 -30.25 8.54
CA TYR A 4 -11.07 -30.78 9.82
C TYR A 4 -10.63 -32.25 9.70
N CYS A 5 -11.31 -33.03 8.86
CA CYS A 5 -11.06 -34.46 8.66
C CYS A 5 -9.88 -34.76 7.72
N ALA A 6 -9.37 -33.76 6.98
CA ALA A 6 -8.24 -33.96 6.07
C ALA A 6 -6.91 -33.90 6.84
N PRO A 7 -5.91 -34.76 6.53
CA PRO A 7 -4.58 -34.66 7.12
C PRO A 7 -3.87 -33.35 6.73
N ASN A 8 -3.17 -32.72 7.68
CA ASN A 8 -2.45 -31.46 7.43
C ASN A 8 -1.46 -31.56 6.28
N VAL A 9 -0.73 -32.68 6.18
CA VAL A 9 0.27 -32.90 5.11
C VAL A 9 -0.36 -32.79 3.71
N VAL A 10 -1.59 -33.28 3.54
CA VAL A 10 -2.29 -33.21 2.25
C VAL A 10 -2.75 -31.78 1.98
N LEU A 11 -3.27 -31.08 2.98
CA LEU A 11 -3.72 -29.70 2.83
C LEU A 11 -2.55 -28.74 2.59
N ASP A 12 -1.46 -28.86 3.34
CA ASP A 12 -0.25 -28.05 3.16
C ASP A 12 0.34 -28.25 1.76
N PHE A 13 0.40 -29.50 1.29
CA PHE A 13 0.84 -29.81 -0.07
C PHE A 13 -0.07 -29.16 -1.13
N LEU A 14 -1.40 -29.32 -1.00
CA LEU A 14 -2.36 -28.76 -1.94
C LEU A 14 -2.34 -27.22 -1.95
N VAL A 15 -2.36 -26.61 -0.78
CA VAL A 15 -2.31 -25.15 -0.61
C VAL A 15 -1.03 -24.62 -1.24
N LYS A 16 0.13 -25.18 -0.89
CA LYS A 16 1.41 -24.79 -1.49
C LYS A 16 1.42 -24.96 -3.00
N LYS A 17 0.92 -26.09 -3.51
CA LYS A 17 0.94 -26.39 -4.95
C LYS A 17 0.02 -25.47 -5.75
N ILE A 18 -1.16 -25.14 -5.23
CA ILE A 18 -2.16 -24.29 -5.90
C ILE A 18 -1.75 -22.82 -5.81
N THR A 19 -1.31 -22.36 -4.64
CA THR A 19 -1.02 -20.93 -4.40
C THR A 19 0.39 -20.52 -4.81
N GLY A 20 1.32 -21.47 -4.93
CA GLY A 20 2.73 -21.18 -5.18
C GLY A 20 3.44 -20.51 -4.00
N MET A 21 2.82 -20.45 -2.82
CA MET A 21 3.36 -19.77 -1.66
C MET A 21 4.63 -20.45 -1.10
N PRO A 22 5.55 -19.68 -0.48
CA PRO A 22 6.60 -20.24 0.36
C PRO A 22 6.05 -21.13 1.48
N GLU A 23 6.86 -22.06 1.97
CA GLU A 23 6.45 -23.09 2.94
C GLU A 23 5.72 -22.52 4.17
N GLU A 24 6.28 -21.48 4.80
CA GLU A 24 5.69 -20.90 6.00
C GLU A 24 4.35 -20.18 5.71
N ALA A 25 4.25 -19.49 4.57
CA ALA A 25 3.00 -18.85 4.16
C ALA A 25 1.90 -19.88 3.83
N ALA A 26 2.27 -21.02 3.24
CA ALA A 26 1.34 -22.11 2.97
C ALA A 26 0.80 -22.72 4.27
N LYS A 27 1.64 -22.98 5.28
CA LYS A 27 1.22 -23.49 6.60
C LYS A 27 0.26 -22.53 7.33
N VAL A 28 0.54 -21.23 7.28
CA VAL A 28 -0.36 -20.21 7.84
C VAL A 28 -1.71 -20.23 7.13
N THR A 29 -1.71 -20.31 5.80
CA THR A 29 -2.92 -20.40 4.99
C THR A 29 -3.72 -21.67 5.30
N THR A 30 -3.06 -22.84 5.43
CA THR A 30 -3.73 -24.08 5.86
C THR A 30 -4.33 -23.93 7.25
N SER A 31 -3.61 -23.33 8.19
CA SER A 31 -4.10 -23.11 9.56
C SER A 31 -5.34 -22.19 9.57
N PHE A 32 -5.33 -21.14 8.76
CA PHE A 32 -6.49 -20.28 8.54
C PHE A 32 -7.68 -21.06 7.96
N LEU A 33 -7.47 -21.85 6.92
CA LEU A 33 -8.52 -22.67 6.27
C LEU A 33 -9.11 -23.73 7.21
N ARG A 34 -8.34 -24.23 8.19
CA ARG A 34 -8.81 -25.17 9.21
C ARG A 34 -9.50 -24.51 10.40
N SER A 35 -9.33 -23.20 10.57
CA SER A 35 -9.88 -22.50 11.73
C SER A 35 -11.41 -22.57 11.73
N LYS A 36 -12.01 -22.75 12.91
CA LYS A 36 -13.46 -22.98 13.05
C LYS A 36 -14.30 -21.90 12.35
N ASN A 37 -13.87 -20.65 12.45
CA ASN A 37 -14.61 -19.48 11.99
C ASN A 37 -13.82 -18.58 11.03
N GLY A 38 -12.56 -18.87 10.68
CA GLY A 38 -11.71 -17.90 9.97
C GLY A 38 -12.26 -17.49 8.61
N ILE A 39 -12.81 -18.44 7.84
CA ILE A 39 -13.45 -18.14 6.56
C ILE A 39 -14.66 -17.21 6.75
N LEU A 40 -15.50 -17.50 7.74
CA LEU A 40 -16.67 -16.68 8.04
C LEU A 40 -16.26 -15.27 8.50
N GLN A 41 -15.24 -15.17 9.36
CA GLN A 41 -14.70 -13.89 9.82
C GLN A 41 -14.09 -13.08 8.67
N ALA A 42 -13.35 -13.72 7.75
CA ALA A 42 -12.83 -13.04 6.57
C ALA A 42 -13.95 -12.51 5.65
N LEU A 43 -15.05 -13.26 5.48
CA LEU A 43 -16.22 -12.78 4.75
C LEU A 43 -16.93 -11.61 5.46
N HIS A 44 -16.99 -11.63 6.79
CA HIS A 44 -17.50 -10.49 7.56
C HIS A 44 -16.63 -9.25 7.37
N LEU A 45 -15.31 -9.38 7.49
CA LEU A 45 -14.38 -8.28 7.26
C LEU A 45 -14.52 -7.73 5.84
N ALA A 46 -14.53 -8.59 4.82
CA ALA A 46 -14.72 -8.16 3.43
C ALA A 46 -16.05 -7.42 3.22
N ARG A 47 -17.14 -7.88 3.85
CA ARG A 47 -18.43 -7.17 3.82
C ARG A 47 -18.34 -5.80 4.46
N ASP A 48 -17.72 -5.72 5.63
CA ASP A 48 -17.60 -4.46 6.38
C ASP A 48 -16.71 -3.45 5.65
N GLU A 49 -15.63 -3.92 5.02
CA GLU A 49 -14.78 -3.12 4.13
C GLU A 49 -15.59 -2.54 2.98
N MET A 50 -16.41 -3.35 2.27
CA MET A 50 -17.26 -2.86 1.17
C MET A 50 -18.27 -1.78 1.62
N ASN A 51 -18.70 -1.79 2.88
CA ASN A 51 -19.62 -0.76 3.41
C ASN A 51 -18.88 0.49 3.93
N THR A 52 -17.63 0.34 4.37
CA THR A 52 -16.92 1.38 5.15
C THR A 52 -15.86 2.11 4.33
N ILE A 53 -15.15 1.39 3.47
CA ILE A 53 -14.06 1.88 2.62
C ILE A 53 -14.62 2.14 1.23
N THR A 54 -15.28 3.29 1.08
CA THR A 54 -15.95 3.68 -0.16
C THR A 54 -15.31 4.93 -0.74
N GLU A 55 -15.64 6.09 -0.18
CA GLU A 55 -15.20 7.40 -0.66
C GLU A 55 -14.14 8.02 0.24
N ASP A 56 -13.36 8.94 -0.32
CA ASP A 56 -12.37 9.73 0.42
C ASP A 56 -13.07 10.56 1.51
N LYS A 57 -12.79 10.24 2.78
CA LYS A 57 -13.32 10.97 3.94
C LYS A 57 -12.34 12.01 4.48
N TRP A 58 -11.14 12.11 3.90
CA TRP A 58 -10.09 13.01 4.38
C TRP A 58 -10.30 14.42 3.83
N ASN A 59 -10.21 15.40 4.72
CA ASN A 59 -10.37 16.81 4.38
C ASN A 59 -9.14 17.36 3.64
N SER A 60 -9.29 18.54 3.03
CA SER A 60 -8.23 19.25 2.30
C SER A 60 -7.00 19.59 3.17
N GLU A 61 -7.14 19.58 4.50
CA GLU A 61 -6.04 19.76 5.47
C GLU A 61 -5.03 18.62 5.40
N ILE A 62 -5.48 17.36 5.41
CA ILE A 62 -4.59 16.20 5.28
C ILE A 62 -3.94 16.16 3.90
N TRP A 63 -4.69 16.49 2.85
CA TRP A 63 -4.17 16.54 1.49
C TRP A 63 -3.32 17.78 1.18
N GLY A 64 -3.17 18.71 2.13
CA GLY A 64 -2.39 19.94 1.96
C GLY A 64 -2.89 20.86 0.84
N VAL A 65 -4.18 20.78 0.50
CA VAL A 65 -4.82 21.56 -0.58
C VAL A 65 -5.38 22.90 -0.07
N GLU A 66 -5.72 22.99 1.22
CA GLU A 66 -6.32 24.20 1.80
C GLU A 66 -5.73 24.48 3.19
N HIS A 67 -4.66 25.26 3.24
CA HIS A 67 -4.38 26.04 4.45
C HIS A 67 -4.56 27.52 4.14
N SER A 68 -5.64 28.08 4.68
CA SER A 68 -5.67 29.49 5.06
C SER A 68 -4.67 29.69 6.20
N GLU A 69 -4.07 30.88 6.29
CA GLU A 69 -3.03 31.27 7.26
C GLU A 69 -3.41 31.13 8.76
N SER A 70 -4.55 30.52 9.08
CA SER A 70 -5.13 30.38 10.41
C SER A 70 -4.73 29.10 11.16
N SER A 71 -4.06 28.15 10.51
CA SER A 71 -3.68 26.86 11.11
C SER A 71 -2.26 26.94 11.68
N GLN A 72 -2.09 26.82 13.00
CA GLN A 72 -0.76 26.90 13.65
C GLN A 72 0.17 25.71 13.36
N ARG A 73 -0.29 24.68 12.65
CA ARG A 73 0.53 23.49 12.32
C ARG A 73 0.68 23.37 10.81
N SER A 74 1.89 23.03 10.37
CA SER A 74 2.15 22.66 8.99
C SER A 74 1.42 21.35 8.64
N PRO A 75 0.88 21.22 7.42
CA PRO A 75 0.25 19.99 6.99
C PRO A 75 1.27 18.85 6.94
N PRO A 76 0.82 17.60 7.10
CA PRO A 76 1.72 16.45 6.99
C PRO A 76 2.35 16.40 5.59
N LYS A 77 3.63 16.05 5.53
CA LYS A 77 4.31 15.78 4.25
C LYS A 77 3.99 14.35 3.83
N LEU A 78 3.25 14.21 2.73
CA LEU A 78 2.78 12.92 2.23
C LEU A 78 3.57 12.48 1.00
N ILE A 79 4.02 11.23 1.01
CA ILE A 79 4.67 10.57 -0.13
C ILE A 79 3.93 9.26 -0.40
N PHE A 80 3.44 9.11 -1.62
CA PHE A 80 2.79 7.89 -2.12
C PHE A 80 3.69 7.25 -3.17
N TYR A 81 3.90 5.95 -3.04
CA TYR A 81 4.65 5.13 -3.98
C TYR A 81 3.75 4.00 -4.48
N PHE A 82 3.48 3.99 -5.78
CA PHE A 82 2.61 3.01 -6.41
C PHE A 82 3.45 2.06 -7.27
N GLY A 83 3.14 0.76 -7.24
CA GLY A 83 3.66 -0.16 -8.25
C GLY A 83 3.13 0.22 -9.64
N GLU A 84 3.95 0.07 -10.68
CA GLU A 84 3.49 0.29 -12.06
C GLU A 84 2.41 -0.73 -12.46
N ASN A 85 2.69 -2.00 -12.16
CA ASN A 85 1.84 -3.15 -12.43
C ASN A 85 1.28 -3.74 -11.12
N ASP A 86 0.68 -2.90 -10.28
CA ASP A 86 0.00 -3.34 -9.07
C ASP A 86 -1.45 -3.73 -9.40
N HIS A 87 -1.82 -4.99 -9.14
CA HIS A 87 -3.19 -5.49 -9.35
C HIS A 87 -4.13 -5.22 -8.17
N TRP A 88 -3.62 -4.69 -7.05
CA TRP A 88 -4.41 -4.34 -5.86
C TRP A 88 -4.98 -2.94 -5.95
N VAL A 89 -4.22 -1.99 -6.51
CA VAL A 89 -4.71 -0.65 -6.82
C VAL A 89 -4.83 -0.52 -8.33
N SER A 90 -6.06 -0.46 -8.83
CA SER A 90 -6.28 -0.36 -10.27
C SER A 90 -5.61 0.90 -10.85
N SER A 91 -5.00 0.78 -12.03
CA SER A 91 -4.26 1.88 -12.65
C SER A 91 -5.12 3.13 -12.84
N HIS A 92 -6.38 2.98 -13.23
CA HIS A 92 -7.26 4.13 -13.42
C HIS A 92 -7.60 4.84 -12.09
N THR A 93 -7.77 4.10 -10.98
CA THR A 93 -7.98 4.69 -9.65
C THR A 93 -6.73 5.44 -9.19
N ARG A 94 -5.55 4.83 -9.35
CA ARG A 94 -4.26 5.47 -9.06
C ARG A 94 -4.10 6.76 -9.85
N ASP A 95 -4.30 6.69 -11.17
CA ASP A 95 -4.06 7.82 -12.06
C ASP A 95 -5.06 8.97 -11.78
N ALA A 96 -6.31 8.66 -11.45
CA ALA A 96 -7.30 9.64 -11.00
C ALA A 96 -6.90 10.31 -9.69
N LEU A 97 -6.37 9.54 -8.71
CA LEU A 97 -5.89 10.09 -7.44
C LEU A 97 -4.68 11.01 -7.64
N ILE A 98 -3.72 10.59 -8.48
CA ILE A 98 -2.55 11.40 -8.86
C ILE A 98 -3.01 12.71 -9.49
N ALA A 99 -3.91 12.65 -10.48
CA ALA A 99 -4.44 13.84 -11.15
C ALA A 99 -5.16 14.79 -10.18
N ALA A 100 -5.90 14.27 -9.21
CA ALA A 100 -6.66 15.08 -8.26
C ALA A 100 -5.78 15.71 -7.16
N ARG A 101 -4.73 15.01 -6.71
CA ARG A 101 -4.05 15.34 -5.44
C ARG A 101 -2.54 15.57 -5.54
N ALA A 102 -1.87 15.05 -6.56
CA ALA A 102 -0.42 15.14 -6.63
C ALA A 102 0.06 16.59 -6.76
N SER A 103 1.23 16.84 -6.20
CA SER A 103 2.02 18.04 -6.46
C SER A 103 2.31 18.16 -7.97
N THR A 104 2.04 19.33 -8.55
CA THR A 104 2.47 19.68 -9.91
C THR A 104 3.98 19.83 -9.94
N MET A 105 4.68 18.71 -10.13
CA MET A 105 6.12 18.70 -10.41
C MET A 105 6.33 18.85 -11.93
N PRO A 106 7.29 19.67 -12.40
CA PRO A 106 7.58 19.85 -13.83
C PRO A 106 7.99 18.55 -14.55
N THR A 107 8.43 17.55 -13.79
CA THR A 107 8.79 16.21 -14.27
C THR A 107 8.16 15.16 -13.35
N PRO A 108 7.61 14.05 -13.90
CA PRO A 108 7.12 12.96 -13.08
C PRO A 108 8.22 12.49 -12.14
N PRO A 109 8.00 12.46 -10.81
CA PRO A 109 9.02 12.03 -9.89
C PRO A 109 9.31 10.55 -10.15
N THR A 110 10.51 10.24 -10.64
CA THR A 110 11.04 8.89 -10.66
C THR A 110 11.64 8.60 -9.29
N SER A 111 11.76 7.33 -8.93
CA SER A 111 12.36 6.88 -7.67
C SER A 111 13.76 7.47 -7.38
N THR A 112 14.43 7.99 -8.41
CA THR A 112 15.76 8.60 -8.38
C THR A 112 15.76 10.12 -8.56
N SER A 113 14.62 10.76 -8.85
CA SER A 113 14.60 12.21 -9.05
C SER A 113 14.65 12.97 -7.72
N SER A 114 15.43 14.05 -7.72
CA SER A 114 15.50 14.98 -6.60
C SER A 114 14.20 15.78 -6.55
N PHE A 115 13.21 15.29 -5.80
CA PHE A 115 12.05 16.10 -5.43
C PHE A 115 12.38 16.96 -4.21
N SER A 116 12.06 18.26 -4.29
CA SER A 116 12.11 19.16 -3.15
C SER A 116 10.76 19.14 -2.43
N ILE A 117 10.75 18.71 -1.17
CA ILE A 117 9.54 18.72 -0.31
C ILE A 117 9.16 20.15 0.14
N LYS A 118 10.06 21.12 -0.09
CA LYS A 118 9.90 22.50 0.41
C LYS A 118 8.89 23.33 -0.39
N GLU A 119 8.69 23.03 -1.67
CA GLU A 119 7.97 23.94 -2.56
C GLU A 119 6.45 23.71 -2.58
N THR A 120 5.97 22.53 -2.16
CA THR A 120 4.55 22.22 -2.22
C THR A 120 4.04 21.55 -0.94
N ASN A 121 2.80 21.86 -0.58
CA ASN A 121 2.06 21.18 0.51
C ASN A 121 1.26 19.99 -0.01
N LYS A 122 1.19 19.81 -1.34
CA LYS A 122 0.50 18.68 -1.95
C LYS A 122 1.34 17.40 -1.85
N PRO A 123 0.70 16.22 -1.78
CA PRO A 123 1.37 14.94 -1.78
C PRO A 123 2.30 14.75 -2.98
N ILE A 124 3.41 14.07 -2.74
CA ILE A 124 4.31 13.61 -3.79
C ILE A 124 3.89 12.19 -4.13
N MET A 125 3.46 11.95 -5.36
CA MET A 125 2.96 10.65 -5.80
C MET A 125 3.82 10.12 -6.92
N MET A 126 4.39 8.94 -6.74
CA MET A 126 5.36 8.29 -7.64
C MET A 126 4.80 6.97 -8.14
N ILE A 127 5.14 6.63 -9.38
CA ILE A 127 4.90 5.30 -9.96
C ILE A 127 6.27 4.64 -10.11
N ASP A 128 6.42 3.46 -9.52
CA ASP A 128 7.58 2.60 -9.65
C ASP A 128 7.92 2.34 -11.11
N LYS A 129 9.21 2.29 -11.45
CA LYS A 129 9.69 1.86 -12.77
C LYS A 129 10.77 0.78 -12.64
N GLU A 130 11.00 0.29 -11.42
CA GLU A 130 12.06 -0.65 -11.09
C GLU A 130 11.54 -2.08 -10.95
N GLY A 131 10.23 -2.30 -11.09
CA GLY A 131 9.61 -3.62 -11.04
C GLY A 131 9.30 -4.11 -9.63
N ILE A 132 9.13 -3.21 -8.67
CA ILE A 132 8.74 -3.54 -7.30
C ILE A 132 7.28 -4.00 -7.30
N ASP A 133 7.07 -5.23 -6.86
CA ASP A 133 5.75 -5.85 -6.73
C ASP A 133 4.95 -5.31 -5.53
N HIS A 134 3.64 -5.57 -5.54
CA HIS A 134 2.76 -5.25 -4.41
C HIS A 134 3.26 -5.90 -3.11
N GLY A 135 3.71 -7.15 -3.21
CA GLY A 135 4.30 -7.92 -2.13
C GLY A 135 5.76 -7.57 -1.86
N PHE A 136 6.15 -6.29 -1.93
CA PHE A 136 7.54 -5.85 -1.83
C PHE A 136 8.23 -6.35 -0.55
N CYS A 137 7.47 -6.59 0.53
CA CYS A 137 8.01 -7.11 1.78
C CYS A 137 8.60 -8.53 1.66
N ILE A 138 8.26 -9.27 0.59
CA ILE A 138 8.74 -10.64 0.36
C ILE A 138 10.14 -10.62 -0.29
N ASN A 139 10.33 -9.85 -1.36
CA ASN A 139 11.56 -9.90 -2.18
C ASN A 139 12.28 -8.55 -2.34
N HIS A 140 11.62 -7.42 -2.03
CA HIS A 140 12.10 -6.06 -2.32
C HIS A 140 12.19 -5.18 -1.05
N SER A 141 12.23 -5.79 0.13
CA SER A 141 12.16 -5.09 1.41
C SER A 141 13.35 -4.14 1.63
N GLU A 142 14.58 -4.59 1.32
CA GLU A 142 15.80 -3.77 1.44
C GLU A 142 15.81 -2.57 0.47
N THR A 143 15.37 -2.80 -0.77
CA THR A 143 15.22 -1.75 -1.78
C THR A 143 14.24 -0.68 -1.31
N MET A 144 13.06 -1.11 -0.83
CA MET A 144 12.06 -0.19 -0.30
C MET A 144 12.56 0.56 0.94
N ALA A 145 13.24 -0.13 1.87
CA ALA A 145 13.81 0.48 3.07
C ALA A 145 14.83 1.58 2.73
N THR A 146 15.66 1.36 1.71
CA THR A 146 16.62 2.36 1.22
C THR A 146 15.91 3.62 0.69
N LYS A 147 14.86 3.44 -0.12
CA LYS A 147 14.06 4.56 -0.62
C LYS A 147 13.39 5.33 0.52
N VAL A 148 12.76 4.62 1.46
CA VAL A 148 12.07 5.21 2.63
C VAL A 148 13.04 5.99 3.50
N LYS A 149 14.24 5.46 3.74
CA LYS A 149 15.32 6.16 4.46
C LYS A 149 15.61 7.51 3.81
N ASP A 150 15.82 7.54 2.48
CA ASP A 150 16.11 8.78 1.75
C ASP A 150 14.95 9.77 1.81
N TRP A 151 13.70 9.29 1.72
CA TRP A 151 12.52 10.12 1.86
C TRP A 151 12.40 10.73 3.26
N ILE A 152 12.64 9.95 4.31
CA ILE A 152 12.65 10.45 5.70
C ILE A 152 13.71 11.51 5.87
N TYR A 153 14.94 11.30 5.37
CA TYR A 153 15.98 12.33 5.43
C TYR A 153 15.56 13.62 4.73
N LYS A 154 14.92 13.54 3.57
CA LYS A 154 14.40 14.71 2.86
C LYS A 154 13.29 15.43 3.63
N ILE A 155 12.41 14.69 4.31
CA ILE A 155 11.36 15.27 5.15
C ILE A 155 11.99 15.98 6.35
N VAL A 156 12.91 15.32 7.06
CA VAL A 156 13.52 15.85 8.30
C VAL A 156 14.48 17.01 8.03
N GLN A 157 15.27 16.97 6.96
CA GLN A 157 16.15 18.08 6.57
C GLN A 157 15.39 19.22 5.86
N GLY A 158 14.16 18.92 5.40
CA GLY A 158 13.27 19.86 4.72
C GLY A 158 12.30 20.60 5.64
N ALA A 159 12.02 20.04 6.83
CA ALA A 159 11.22 20.62 7.90
C ALA A 159 12.02 21.64 8.72
#